data_AF-A0A843HB95-F1
#
_entry.id   AF-A0A843HB95-F1
#
_cell.length_a   1.000
_cell.length_b   1.000
_cell.length_c   1.000
_cell.angle_alpha   90.00
_cell.angle_beta   90.00
_cell.angle_gamma   90.00
#
_symmetry.space_group_name_H-M   'P 1'
#
loop_
_entity.id
_entity.type
_entity.pdbx_description
1 polymer ?
#
loop_
_entity_poly.entity_id
_entity_poly.type
_entity_poly.pdbx_seq_one_letter_code
_entity_poly.pdbx_strand_id
1 'polypeptide(L)'
;MNTKEGLSEEVLQNSKRTSRRRQKDDSEPEKQTVCPQCGSTDLIGDYERAEVVCANCGLVIDENLVDMGPEWRAFDHEQRDKRTRVGAPITYTIHDKGLSTMIDWRNKDIYGRDIPA
;
A
#
# COMPACT_ATOMS: atom_id res chain seq x y z
N MET A 1 -46.07 8.45 33.77
CA MET A 1 -44.64 8.74 33.98
C MET A 1 -43.87 7.64 33.24
N ASN A 2 -43.73 7.80 31.91
CA ASN A 2 -43.27 6.72 31.01
C ASN A 2 -41.93 7.13 30.40
N THR A 3 -40.82 6.66 30.97
CA THR A 3 -39.48 6.82 30.40
C THR A 3 -38.64 5.58 30.69
N LYS A 4 -38.94 4.43 30.06
CA LYS A 4 -38.08 3.23 30.14
C LYS A 4 -37.96 2.39 28.85
N GLU A 5 -38.46 2.83 27.70
CA GLU A 5 -38.35 2.04 26.45
C GLU A 5 -37.46 2.67 25.37
N GLY A 6 -37.06 3.93 25.50
CA GLY A 6 -36.29 4.65 24.47
C GLY A 6 -34.80 4.28 24.35
N LEU A 7 -34.22 3.54 25.30
CA LEU A 7 -32.77 3.28 25.34
C LEU A 7 -32.33 2.06 24.50
N SER A 8 -33.25 1.20 24.06
CA SER A 8 -32.90 -0.05 23.37
C SER A 8 -32.90 0.08 21.84
N GLU A 9 -33.78 0.93 21.29
CA GLU A 9 -33.88 1.16 19.84
C GLU A 9 -32.73 2.03 19.30
N GLU A 10 -32.25 2.99 20.09
CA GLU A 10 -31.11 3.85 19.72
C GLU A 10 -29.79 3.05 19.62
N VAL A 11 -29.62 2.03 20.47
CA VAL A 11 -28.42 1.16 20.48
C VAL A 11 -28.41 0.25 19.25
N LEU A 12 -29.56 -0.31 18.86
CA LEU A 12 -29.69 -1.14 17.65
C LEU A 12 -29.56 -0.31 16.36
N GLN A 13 -30.02 0.95 16.35
CA GLN A 13 -29.82 1.87 15.23
C GLN A 13 -28.35 2.33 15.11
N ASN A 14 -27.64 2.51 16.23
CA ASN A 14 -26.21 2.82 16.23
C ASN A 14 -25.33 1.65 15.76
N SER A 15 -25.71 0.40 16.09
CA SER A 15 -25.02 -0.82 15.61
C SER A 15 -25.04 -0.93 14.07
N LYS A 16 -26.14 -0.51 13.43
CA LYS A 16 -26.27 -0.48 11.96
C LYS A 16 -25.48 0.65 11.29
N ARG A 17 -25.10 1.70 12.03
CA ARG A 17 -24.25 2.80 11.54
C ARG A 17 -22.77 2.47 11.61
N THR A 18 -22.34 1.67 12.58
CA THR A 18 -20.92 1.31 12.78
C THR A 18 -20.37 0.31 11.76
N SER A 19 -21.21 -0.38 10.98
CA SER A 19 -20.76 -1.38 10.00
C SER A 19 -20.43 -0.84 8.61
N ARG A 20 -20.53 0.48 8.37
CA ARG A 20 -20.20 1.12 7.08
C ARG A 20 -18.92 1.94 7.17
N ARG A 21 -17.76 1.32 6.91
CA ARG A 21 -16.49 1.93 6.41
C ARG A 21 -15.35 0.95 6.68
N ARG A 22 -14.47 0.56 5.76
CA ARG A 22 -14.18 0.89 4.35
C ARG A 22 -13.75 -0.44 3.73
N GLN A 23 -14.47 -0.96 2.74
CA GLN A 23 -13.85 -1.89 1.81
C GLN A 23 -12.86 -1.05 1.00
N LYS A 24 -11.57 -1.19 1.29
CA LYS A 24 -10.52 -0.57 0.50
C LYS A 24 -10.39 -1.43 -0.74
N ASP A 25 -10.77 -0.86 -1.87
CA ASP A 25 -10.60 -1.44 -3.19
C ASP A 25 -9.08 -1.46 -3.46
N ASP A 26 -8.41 -2.55 -3.10
CA ASP A 26 -7.05 -2.84 -3.55
C ASP A 26 -7.15 -3.37 -5.00
N SER A 27 -7.68 -2.57 -5.93
CA SER A 27 -7.63 -2.88 -7.35
C SER A 27 -6.20 -2.63 -7.83
N GLU A 28 -5.38 -3.68 -7.88
CA GLU A 28 -4.15 -3.61 -8.65
C GLU A 28 -4.51 -3.25 -10.11
N PRO A 29 -3.76 -2.34 -10.77
CA PRO A 29 -4.06 -2.01 -12.15
C PRO A 29 -3.97 -3.27 -13.01
N GLU A 30 -5.06 -3.64 -13.67
CA GLU A 30 -5.11 -4.79 -14.57
C GLU A 30 -4.12 -4.57 -15.70
N LYS A 31 -2.95 -5.23 -15.64
CA LYS A 31 -1.95 -5.15 -16.70
C LYS A 31 -2.50 -5.83 -17.96
N GLN A 32 -2.65 -5.05 -19.04
CA GLN A 32 -3.10 -5.57 -20.33
C GLN A 32 -2.05 -6.54 -20.88
N THR A 33 -2.38 -7.84 -20.90
CA THR A 33 -1.47 -8.90 -21.38
C THR A 33 -1.57 -9.12 -22.89
N VAL A 34 -2.53 -8.49 -23.56
CA VAL A 34 -2.83 -8.69 -24.98
C VAL A 34 -2.91 -7.34 -25.69
N CYS A 35 -2.31 -7.25 -26.88
CA CYS A 35 -2.40 -6.06 -27.71
C CYS A 35 -3.82 -5.86 -28.26
N PRO A 36 -4.47 -4.70 -28.03
CA PRO A 36 -5.84 -4.45 -28.49
C PRO A 36 -5.97 -4.30 -30.02
N GLN A 37 -4.87 -4.00 -30.73
CA GLN A 37 -4.91 -3.80 -32.19
C GLN A 37 -4.75 -5.11 -32.96
N CYS A 38 -3.78 -5.96 -32.59
CA CYS A 38 -3.43 -7.16 -33.36
C CYS A 38 -3.75 -8.47 -32.64
N GLY A 39 -4.18 -8.42 -31.37
CA GLY A 39 -4.47 -9.61 -30.56
C GLY A 39 -3.23 -10.44 -30.20
N SER A 40 -2.02 -9.95 -30.47
CA SER A 40 -0.80 -10.65 -30.11
C SER A 40 -0.48 -10.49 -28.62
N THR A 41 0.16 -11.52 -28.06
CA THR A 41 0.70 -11.57 -26.69
C THR A 41 2.19 -11.27 -26.62
N ASP A 42 2.80 -10.92 -27.77
CA ASP A 42 4.23 -10.64 -27.85
C ASP A 42 4.50 -9.17 -27.52
N LEU A 43 4.69 -8.92 -26.22
CA LEU A 43 4.90 -7.60 -25.63
C LEU A 43 6.33 -7.48 -25.10
N ILE A 44 7.02 -6.44 -25.52
CA ILE A 44 8.40 -6.13 -25.14
C ILE A 44 8.37 -4.90 -24.24
N GLY A 45 9.01 -4.98 -23.07
CA GLY A 45 9.20 -3.82 -22.18
C GLY A 45 10.51 -3.10 -22.50
N ASP A 46 10.42 -1.81 -22.83
CA ASP A 46 11.57 -0.90 -22.90
C ASP A 46 11.71 -0.18 -21.55
N TYR A 47 12.71 -0.58 -20.77
CA TYR A 47 12.99 0.01 -19.46
C TYR A 47 13.64 1.39 -19.53
N GLU A 48 14.26 1.77 -20.65
CA GLU A 48 14.86 3.11 -20.80
C GLU A 48 13.77 4.19 -20.96
N ARG A 49 12.66 3.81 -21.60
CA ARG A 49 11.50 4.68 -21.82
C ARG A 49 10.34 4.42 -20.85
N ALA A 50 10.40 3.33 -20.09
CA ALA A 50 9.32 2.85 -19.23
C ALA A 50 8.02 2.59 -20.03
N GLU A 51 8.15 1.94 -21.18
CA GLU A 51 7.06 1.64 -22.12
C GLU A 51 6.92 0.14 -22.35
N VAL A 52 5.70 -0.34 -22.59
CA VAL A 52 5.41 -1.70 -23.05
C VAL A 52 4.91 -1.64 -24.48
N VAL A 53 5.68 -2.20 -25.40
CA VAL A 53 5.44 -2.13 -26.85
C VAL A 53 5.12 -3.51 -27.41
N CYS A 54 4.11 -3.60 -28.26
CA CYS A 54 3.84 -4.81 -29.02
C CYS A 54 4.88 -5.01 -30.14
N ALA A 55 5.54 -6.17 -30.16
CA ALA A 55 6.57 -6.49 -31.16
C ALA A 55 6.01 -6.60 -32.59
N ASN A 56 4.74 -6.96 -32.73
CA ASN A 56 4.12 -7.26 -34.02
C ASN A 56 3.54 -6.02 -34.74
N CYS A 57 3.00 -5.05 -33.99
CA CYS A 57 2.35 -3.87 -34.56
C CYS A 57 2.97 -2.52 -34.13
N GLY A 58 3.90 -2.53 -33.18
CA GLY A 58 4.57 -1.32 -32.68
C GLY A 58 3.70 -0.45 -31.78
N LEU A 59 2.49 -0.90 -31.40
CA LEU A 59 1.62 -0.18 -30.49
C LEU A 59 2.21 -0.16 -29.07
N VAL A 60 2.25 1.03 -28.46
CA VAL A 60 2.52 1.21 -27.03
C VAL A 60 1.23 0.91 -26.26
N ILE A 61 1.28 -0.08 -25.36
CA ILE A 61 0.13 -0.56 -24.59
C ILE A 61 0.08 0.10 -23.22
N ASP A 62 1.25 0.26 -22.60
CA ASP A 62 1.39 0.90 -21.31
C ASP A 62 2.60 1.84 -21.37
N GLU A 63 2.40 3.02 -20.80
CA GLU A 63 3.37 4.11 -20.75
C GLU A 63 3.44 4.49 -19.27
N ASN A 64 4.66 4.62 -18.72
CA ASN A 64 4.95 4.82 -17.29
C ASN A 64 5.05 3.52 -16.47
N LEU A 65 5.90 2.58 -16.92
CA LEU A 65 6.31 1.44 -16.11
C LEU A 65 7.10 1.90 -14.87
N VAL A 66 6.43 2.00 -13.73
CA VAL A 66 7.05 2.38 -12.45
C VAL A 66 7.67 1.17 -11.77
N ASP A 67 8.93 1.31 -11.33
CA ASP A 67 9.55 0.35 -10.42
C ASP A 67 8.98 0.51 -9.01
N MET A 68 8.30 -0.53 -8.53
CA MET A 68 7.71 -0.58 -7.19
C MET A 68 8.71 -1.04 -6.11
N GLY A 69 9.98 -1.23 -6.49
CA GLY A 69 11.06 -1.58 -5.58
C GLY A 69 11.42 -0.45 -4.60
N PRO A 70 12.28 -0.75 -3.61
CA PRO A 70 12.80 0.28 -2.71
C PRO A 70 13.52 1.36 -3.53
N GLU A 71 13.05 2.60 -3.39
CA GLU A 71 13.63 3.79 -4.02
C GLU A 71 15.13 3.98 -3.70
N TRP A 72 15.59 3.42 -2.57
CA TRP A 72 16.98 3.50 -2.12
C TRP A 72 17.73 2.19 -2.41
N ARG A 73 18.88 2.32 -3.07
CA ARG A 73 19.79 1.22 -3.35
C ARG A 73 20.66 0.95 -2.11
N ALA A 74 20.50 -0.23 -1.51
CA ALA A 74 21.45 -0.75 -0.54
C ALA A 74 21.96 -2.11 -0.99
N PHE A 75 23.25 -2.33 -0.83
CA PHE A 75 23.88 -3.60 -1.13
C PHE A 75 24.10 -4.44 0.13
N ASP A 76 24.13 -3.78 1.29
CA ASP A 76 24.36 -4.38 2.60
C ASP A 76 23.20 -4.06 3.56
N HIS A 77 22.98 -4.93 4.55
CA HIS A 77 21.99 -4.74 5.61
C HIS A 77 22.21 -3.45 6.42
N GLU A 78 23.44 -3.06 6.70
CA GLU A 78 23.70 -1.83 7.47
C GLU A 78 23.33 -0.58 6.68
N GLN A 79 23.59 -0.59 5.37
CA GLN A 79 23.16 0.48 4.47
C GLN A 79 21.64 0.52 4.33
N ARG A 80 21.01 -0.66 4.43
CA ARG A 80 19.56 -0.83 4.42
C ARG A 80 18.93 -0.05 5.56
N ASP A 81 19.34 -0.35 6.78
CA ASP A 81 18.74 0.23 7.98
C ASP A 81 18.96 1.75 8.07
N LYS A 82 20.12 2.24 7.59
CA LYS A 82 20.43 3.68 7.57
C LYS A 82 19.61 4.47 6.53
N ARG A 83 19.25 3.86 5.40
CA ARG A 83 18.56 4.53 4.28
C ARG A 83 17.06 4.32 4.27
N THR A 84 16.57 3.29 4.96
CA THR A 84 15.15 2.99 5.02
C THR A 84 14.44 4.12 5.79
N ARG A 85 13.54 4.83 5.10
CA ARG A 85 12.68 5.86 5.72
C ARG A 85 11.40 5.27 6.34
N VAL A 86 11.04 4.08 5.91
CA VAL A 86 9.81 3.38 6.30
C VAL A 86 10.12 2.24 7.27
N GLY A 87 9.10 1.76 7.98
CA GLY A 87 9.24 0.59 8.85
C GLY A 87 9.39 -0.73 8.09
N ALA A 88 9.24 -1.82 8.83
CA ALA A 88 9.18 -3.17 8.26
C ALA A 88 8.03 -3.28 7.22
N PRO A 89 8.19 -4.13 6.18
CA PRO A 89 7.13 -4.37 5.21
C PRO A 89 5.90 -4.99 5.89
N ILE A 90 4.72 -4.66 5.37
CA ILE A 90 3.47 -5.26 5.85
C ILE A 90 3.39 -6.73 5.45
N THR A 91 2.91 -7.58 6.36
CA THR A 91 2.74 -9.02 6.09
C THR A 91 1.37 -9.49 6.55
N TYR A 92 0.64 -10.20 5.68
CA TYR A 92 -0.70 -10.72 6.00
C TYR A 92 -0.69 -11.88 7.01
N THR A 93 0.49 -12.44 7.29
CA THR A 93 0.68 -13.55 8.22
C THR A 93 0.73 -13.11 9.68
N ILE A 94 0.82 -11.80 9.94
CA ILE A 94 0.90 -11.22 11.29
C ILE A 94 -0.36 -10.39 11.57
N HIS A 95 -0.85 -10.43 12.81
CA HIS A 95 -1.94 -9.56 13.26
C HIS A 95 -1.66 -8.09 12.92
N ASP A 96 -2.71 -7.37 12.52
CA ASP A 96 -2.63 -5.96 12.13
C ASP A 96 -1.58 -5.67 11.05
N LYS A 97 -1.33 -6.67 10.18
CA LYS A 97 -0.32 -6.63 9.10
C LYS A 97 1.11 -6.35 9.57
N GLY A 98 1.40 -6.55 10.87
CA GLY A 98 2.70 -6.22 11.47
C GLY A 98 2.90 -4.73 11.78
N LEU A 99 1.83 -3.93 11.83
CA LEU A 99 1.88 -2.49 12.11
C LEU A 99 1.98 -2.14 13.61
N SER A 100 2.62 -2.99 14.42
CA SER A 100 2.85 -2.73 15.84
C SER A 100 4.20 -2.03 16.04
N THR A 101 4.21 -0.88 16.72
CA THR A 101 5.44 -0.20 17.15
C THR A 101 5.56 -0.21 18.67
N MET A 102 6.79 -0.25 19.19
CA MET A 102 7.06 -0.06 20.61
C MET A 102 7.38 1.43 20.85
N ILE A 103 6.58 2.08 21.68
CA ILE A 103 6.83 3.45 22.13
C ILE A 103 7.64 3.35 23.44
N ASP A 104 8.90 3.78 23.42
CA ASP A 104 9.69 3.90 24.64
C ASP A 104 9.14 5.07 25.48
N TRP A 105 9.18 4.93 26.81
CA TRP A 105 8.80 5.99 27.74
C TRP A 105 9.82 7.14 27.72
N ARG A 106 11.03 6.87 27.22
CA ARG A 106 12.09 7.86 27.05
C ARG A 106 11.76 8.75 25.87
N ASN A 107 11.74 10.06 26.09
CA ASN A 107 11.50 11.04 25.04
C ASN A 107 12.75 11.23 24.15
N LYS A 108 13.16 10.17 23.45
CA LYS A 108 14.34 10.15 22.58
C LYS A 108 13.96 9.92 21.13
N ASP A 109 14.57 10.67 20.22
CA ASP A 109 14.40 10.49 18.78
C ASP A 109 15.15 9.23 18.26
N ILE A 110 14.96 8.89 16.99
CA ILE A 110 15.63 7.76 16.32
C ILE A 110 17.18 7.90 16.28
N TYR A 111 17.69 9.10 16.53
CA TYR A 111 19.11 9.41 16.63
C TYR A 111 19.61 9.47 18.09
N GLY A 112 18.76 9.15 19.07
CA GLY A 112 19.07 9.13 20.50
C GLY A 112 19.06 10.48 21.22
N ARG A 113 18.66 11.56 20.53
CA ARG A 113 18.57 12.92 21.08
C ARG A 113 17.28 13.10 21.87
N ASP A 114 17.34 13.88 22.93
CA ASP A 114 16.16 14.21 23.72
C ASP A 114 15.21 15.11 22.92
N ILE A 115 13.94 14.74 22.89
CA ILE A 115 12.87 15.53 22.28
C ILE A 115 12.47 16.59 23.32
N PRO A 116 12.62 17.90 23.03
CA PRO A 116 12.19 18.95 23.95
C PRO A 116 10.68 18.85 24.16
N ALA A 117 10.25 19.13 25.40
CA ALA A 117 8.84 19.16 25.80
C ALA A 117 8.09 20.33 25.16
#